data_AF-A0A6N8GJ76-F1
#
_entry.id   AF-A0A6N8GJ76-F1
#
_cell.length_a   1.000
_cell.length_b   1.000
_cell.length_c   1.000
_cell.angle_alpha   90.00
_cell.angle_beta   90.00
_cell.angle_gamma   90.00
#
_symmetry.space_group_name_H-M   'P 1'
#
loop_
_entity.id
_entity.type
_entity.pdbx_description
1 polymer ?
#
loop_
_entity_poly.entity_id
_entity_poly.type
_entity_poly.pdbx_seq_one_letter_code
_entity_poly.pdbx_strand_id
1 'polypeptide(L)'
;MTTYLVVLAVLAGLGGLALGVYALMRVRSAADDCRELVERLLPEGSGLDTRAVRDVAVVRYDALEEMSGARSFSLALLNAAGDGVVVTSINGRTESRTYAKEIEQGRAEEALSPEEYRAVRAARLGRGPGSVPGGDPAARAAPRADEGGSRRRRDHAAPPRKDPAPERDAGAAPDAPAESGRAGKERAPAATGPDPDTPAVRSLGAAPSGAPASGTSGAAD
;
A
#
# COMPACT_ATOMS: atom_id res chain seq x y z
N MET A 1 33.37 27.33 -74.46
CA MET A 1 32.89 27.99 -73.22
C MET A 1 31.68 27.27 -72.64
N THR A 2 30.62 26.99 -73.43
CA THR A 2 29.40 26.29 -72.98
C THR A 2 29.62 24.84 -72.52
N THR A 3 30.41 24.04 -73.24
CA THR A 3 30.77 22.68 -72.84
C THR A 3 31.50 22.63 -71.49
N TYR A 4 32.37 23.61 -71.23
CA TYR A 4 33.09 23.70 -69.96
C TYR A 4 32.15 24.00 -68.78
N LEU A 5 31.16 24.88 -68.98
CA LEU A 5 30.14 25.18 -67.97
C LEU A 5 29.24 23.97 -67.69
N VAL A 6 28.85 23.21 -68.71
CA VAL A 6 28.07 21.97 -68.56
C VAL A 6 28.85 20.93 -67.77
N VAL A 7 30.12 20.71 -68.10
CA VAL A 7 30.99 19.76 -67.38
C VAL A 7 31.14 20.18 -65.91
N LEU A 8 31.35 21.47 -65.64
CA LEU A 8 31.48 21.98 -64.27
C LEU A 8 30.19 21.82 -63.46
N ALA A 9 29.03 22.06 -64.06
CA ALA A 9 27.72 21.85 -63.41
C ALA A 9 27.47 20.36 -63.10
N VAL A 10 27.82 19.46 -64.03
CA VAL A 10 27.68 18.01 -63.82
C VAL A 10 28.62 17.54 -62.70
N LEU A 11 29.87 18.00 -62.69
CA LEU A 11 30.82 17.65 -61.62
C LEU A 11 30.36 18.18 -60.25
N ALA A 12 29.84 19.40 -60.19
CA ALA A 12 29.28 19.97 -58.96
C ALA A 12 28.04 19.18 -58.48
N GLY A 13 27.15 18.79 -59.40
CA GLY A 13 25.97 17.98 -59.09
C GLY A 13 26.34 16.58 -58.57
N LEU A 14 27.29 15.91 -59.23
CA LEU A 14 27.80 14.61 -58.78
C LEU A 14 28.51 14.72 -57.43
N GLY A 15 29.28 15.78 -57.20
CA GLY A 15 29.92 16.05 -55.92
C GLY A 15 28.92 16.26 -54.79
N GLY A 16 27.85 17.03 -55.03
CA GLY A 16 26.76 17.22 -54.08
C GLY A 16 26.01 15.93 -53.76
N LEU A 17 25.73 15.11 -54.77
CA LEU A 17 25.08 13.81 -54.60
C LEU A 17 25.96 12.86 -53.79
N ALA A 18 27.25 12.78 -54.10
CA ALA A 18 28.21 11.95 -53.37
C ALA A 18 28.32 12.39 -51.89
N LEU A 19 28.38 13.70 -51.63
CA LEU A 19 28.41 14.24 -50.26
C LEU A 19 27.11 13.94 -49.49
N GLY A 20 25.96 14.08 -50.14
CA GLY A 20 24.65 13.75 -49.55
C GLY A 20 24.52 12.28 -49.21
N VAL A 21 24.95 11.39 -50.10
CA VAL A 21 24.97 9.93 -49.87
C VAL A 21 25.93 9.59 -48.73
N TYR A 22 27.12 10.20 -48.69
CA TYR A 22 28.07 9.99 -47.60
C TYR A 22 27.49 10.45 -46.24
N ALA A 23 26.85 11.61 -46.19
CA ALA A 23 26.19 12.09 -44.97
C ALA A 23 25.07 11.14 -44.51
N LEU A 24 24.23 10.65 -45.44
CA LEU A 24 23.18 9.68 -45.14
C LEU A 24 23.75 8.36 -44.61
N MET A 25 24.80 7.84 -45.25
CA MET A 25 25.47 6.62 -44.80
C MET A 25 26.10 6.80 -43.42
N ARG A 26 26.70 7.96 -43.14
CA ARG A 26 27.31 8.25 -41.84
C ARG A 26 26.28 8.37 -40.72
N VAL A 27 25.12 9.00 -41.00
CA VAL A 27 24.00 9.06 -40.05
C VAL A 27 23.41 7.67 -39.81
N ARG A 28 23.26 6.86 -40.86
CA ARG A 28 22.78 5.48 -40.75
C ARG A 28 23.73 4.62 -39.92
N SER A 29 25.03 4.65 -40.22
CA SER A 29 26.04 3.94 -39.45
C SER A 29 26.03 4.36 -37.97
N ALA A 30 25.93 5.66 -37.68
CA ALA A 30 25.83 6.13 -36.30
C ALA A 30 24.54 5.66 -35.60
N ALA A 31 23.42 5.58 -36.33
CA ALA A 31 22.17 5.06 -35.80
C ALA A 31 22.26 3.54 -35.53
N ASP A 32 22.94 2.79 -36.40
CA ASP A 32 23.17 1.36 -36.24
C ASP A 32 24.08 1.08 -35.04
N ASP A 33 25.16 1.85 -34.86
CA ASP A 33 26.04 1.75 -33.69
C ASP A 33 25.28 2.02 -32.37
N CYS A 34 24.43 3.05 -32.35
CA CYS A 34 23.57 3.34 -31.20
C CYS A 34 22.62 2.18 -30.91
N ARG A 35 22.03 1.60 -31.95
CA ARG A 35 21.12 0.46 -31.83
C ARG A 35 21.83 -0.76 -31.25
N GLU A 36 23.03 -1.07 -31.75
CA GLU A 36 23.84 -2.18 -31.25
C GLU A 36 24.21 -1.97 -29.78
N LEU A 37 24.59 -0.75 -29.37
CA LEU A 37 24.86 -0.44 -27.96
C LEU A 37 23.64 -0.63 -27.07
N VAL A 38 22.45 -0.21 -27.55
CA VAL A 38 21.19 -0.42 -26.84
C VAL A 38 20.88 -1.91 -26.71
N GLU A 39 21.02 -2.68 -27.79
CA GLU A 39 20.79 -4.14 -27.78
C GLU A 39 21.82 -4.90 -26.90
N ARG A 40 23.07 -4.42 -26.82
CA ARG A 40 24.09 -4.99 -25.92
C ARG A 40 23.82 -4.68 -24.44
N LEU A 41 23.25 -3.52 -24.14
CA LEU A 41 22.82 -3.14 -22.79
C LEU A 41 21.50 -3.81 -22.40
N LEU A 42 20.69 -4.16 -23.41
CA LEU A 42 19.38 -4.75 -23.29
C LEU A 42 19.33 -6.09 -24.05
N PRO A 43 20.03 -7.15 -23.56
CA PRO A 43 19.95 -8.46 -24.19
C PRO A 43 18.49 -8.92 -24.31
N GLU A 44 18.16 -9.54 -25.44
CA GLU A 44 16.81 -10.03 -25.79
C GLU A 44 16.16 -10.72 -24.58
N GLY A 45 15.14 -10.06 -24.02
CA GLY A 45 14.51 -10.42 -22.72
C GLY A 45 14.47 -9.28 -21.70
N SER A 46 15.23 -8.21 -21.93
CA SER A 46 15.25 -6.97 -21.13
C SER A 46 14.25 -5.91 -21.60
N GLY A 47 13.17 -6.33 -22.28
CA GLY A 47 12.00 -5.49 -22.37
C GLY A 47 11.59 -5.17 -20.95
N LEU A 48 11.57 -3.88 -20.58
CA LEU A 48 11.08 -3.46 -19.27
C LEU A 48 9.70 -4.09 -19.12
N ASP A 49 9.59 -5.13 -18.29
CA ASP A 49 8.31 -5.82 -18.12
C ASP A 49 7.35 -4.77 -17.59
N THR A 50 6.41 -4.36 -18.43
CA THR A 50 5.46 -3.30 -18.10
C THR A 50 4.56 -3.71 -16.93
N ARG A 51 4.49 -5.01 -16.64
CA ARG A 51 3.80 -5.58 -15.47
C ARG A 51 4.66 -5.66 -14.23
N ALA A 52 5.98 -5.48 -14.33
CA ALA A 52 6.85 -5.47 -13.15
C ALA A 52 6.49 -4.30 -12.24
N VAL A 53 6.41 -4.60 -10.94
CA VAL A 53 6.23 -3.58 -9.91
C VAL A 53 7.50 -2.72 -9.85
N ARG A 54 7.32 -1.41 -10.00
CA ARG A 54 8.43 -0.44 -9.99
C ARG A 54 8.14 0.78 -9.13
N ASP A 55 6.87 1.14 -9.02
CA ASP A 55 6.42 2.33 -8.30
C ASP A 55 5.90 1.90 -6.94
N VAL A 56 6.72 2.12 -5.90
CA VAL A 56 6.46 1.65 -4.53
C VAL A 56 6.49 2.80 -3.54
N ALA A 57 5.51 2.85 -2.66
CA ALA A 57 5.52 3.77 -1.52
C ALA A 57 4.78 3.19 -0.31
N VAL A 58 5.19 3.63 0.88
CA VAL A 58 4.59 3.22 2.15
C VAL A 58 4.25 4.47 2.96
N VAL A 59 3.05 4.48 3.53
CA VAL A 59 2.56 5.44 4.51
C VAL A 59 2.35 4.70 5.81
N ARG A 60 2.97 5.14 6.91
CA ARG A 60 2.77 4.56 8.25
C ARG A 60 1.96 5.49 9.12
N TYR A 61 1.02 4.99 9.92
CA TYR A 61 0.13 5.85 10.69
C TYR A 61 -0.43 5.12 11.91
N ASP A 62 -1.07 5.88 12.80
CA ASP A 62 -1.80 5.35 13.94
C ASP A 62 -3.28 5.26 13.56
N ALA A 63 -3.75 4.05 13.25
CA ALA A 63 -5.13 3.81 12.78
C ALA A 63 -6.15 3.67 13.93
N LEU A 64 -5.66 3.43 15.14
CA LEU A 64 -6.44 3.21 16.35
C LEU A 64 -5.95 4.20 17.41
N GLU A 65 -6.86 4.89 18.11
CA GLU A 65 -6.52 5.96 19.05
C GLU A 65 -5.67 5.49 20.24
N GLU A 66 -5.84 4.24 20.64
CA GLU A 66 -5.08 3.60 21.72
C GLU A 66 -3.64 3.19 21.32
N MET A 67 -3.29 3.40 20.06
CA MET A 67 -1.97 3.10 19.51
C MET A 67 -1.17 4.36 19.24
N SER A 68 0.15 4.25 19.45
CA SER A 68 1.10 5.24 18.98
C SER A 68 2.34 4.57 18.38
N GLY A 69 3.04 5.33 17.55
CA GLY A 69 4.29 4.90 16.93
C GLY A 69 4.15 4.47 15.48
N ALA A 70 3.06 4.85 14.81
CA ALA A 70 2.81 4.61 13.39
C ALA A 70 2.88 3.12 13.03
N ARG A 71 2.16 2.28 13.78
CA ARG A 71 2.20 0.81 13.65
C ARG A 71 1.39 0.27 12.48
N SER A 72 0.36 1.00 12.04
CA SER A 72 -0.43 0.65 10.85
C SER A 72 0.23 1.20 9.60
N PHE A 73 -0.07 0.63 8.44
CA PHE A 73 0.49 1.12 7.17
C PHE A 73 -0.41 0.87 5.97
N SER A 74 -0.20 1.68 4.93
CA SER A 74 -0.68 1.47 3.57
C SER A 74 0.52 1.42 2.63
N LEU A 75 0.62 0.35 1.84
CA LEU A 75 1.68 0.06 0.89
C LEU A 75 1.08 0.03 -0.52
N ALA A 76 1.56 0.89 -1.41
CA ALA A 76 1.22 0.82 -2.83
C ALA A 76 2.33 0.11 -3.60
N LEU A 77 1.96 -0.87 -4.43
CA LEU A 77 2.82 -1.63 -5.32
C LEU A 77 2.25 -1.51 -6.73
N LEU A 78 2.83 -0.62 -7.54
CA LEU A 78 2.31 -0.30 -8.86
C LEU A 78 3.34 -0.59 -9.96
N ASN A 79 2.82 -0.97 -11.12
CA ASN A 79 3.59 -1.16 -12.34
C ASN A 79 3.71 0.15 -13.13
N ALA A 80 4.23 0.04 -14.35
CA ALA A 80 4.48 1.19 -15.20
C ALA A 80 3.26 1.98 -15.66
N ALA A 81 2.12 1.30 -15.82
CA ALA A 81 0.86 1.89 -16.19
C ALA A 81 0.11 2.46 -14.96
N GLY A 82 0.62 2.24 -13.76
CA GLY A 82 -0.05 2.58 -12.52
C GLY A 82 -1.09 1.53 -12.09
N ASP A 83 -1.08 0.35 -12.70
CA ASP A 83 -1.89 -0.78 -12.26
C ASP A 83 -1.16 -1.53 -11.15
N GLY A 84 -1.90 -2.14 -10.22
CA GLY A 84 -1.33 -2.93 -9.15
C GLY A 84 -2.28 -3.01 -7.96
N VAL A 85 -1.71 -2.92 -6.75
CA VAL A 85 -2.47 -3.10 -5.51
C VAL A 85 -2.02 -2.11 -4.45
N VAL A 86 -2.97 -1.67 -3.62
CA VAL A 86 -2.67 -1.06 -2.33
C VAL A 86 -3.05 -2.04 -1.22
N VAL A 87 -2.09 -2.32 -0.34
CA VAL A 87 -2.24 -3.20 0.82
C VAL A 87 -2.21 -2.36 2.07
N THR A 88 -3.26 -2.47 2.89
CA THR A 88 -3.38 -1.76 4.16
C THR A 88 -3.39 -2.76 5.29
N SER A 89 -2.58 -2.52 6.32
CA SER A 89 -2.59 -3.30 7.56
C SER A 89 -2.89 -2.37 8.73
N ILE A 90 -4.01 -2.66 9.41
CA ILE A 90 -4.45 -2.00 10.63
C ILE A 90 -4.01 -2.88 11.80
N ASN A 91 -3.05 -2.37 12.57
CA ASN A 91 -2.39 -3.14 13.63
C ASN A 91 -2.87 -2.69 15.01
N GLY A 92 -3.61 -3.57 15.68
CA GLY A 92 -4.02 -3.47 17.08
C GLY A 92 -3.05 -4.20 18.01
N ARG A 93 -3.39 -4.24 19.31
CA ARG A 93 -2.51 -4.76 20.37
C ARG A 93 -2.55 -6.29 20.41
N THR A 94 -3.73 -6.80 20.10
CA THR A 94 -4.09 -8.22 20.18
C THR A 94 -4.36 -8.81 18.79
N GLU A 95 -4.67 -7.97 17.79
CA GLU A 95 -5.03 -8.41 16.44
C GLU A 95 -4.50 -7.47 15.35
N SER A 96 -4.44 -7.99 14.12
CA SER A 96 -4.12 -7.23 12.92
C SER A 96 -5.12 -7.60 11.83
N ARG A 97 -5.58 -6.60 11.08
CA ARG A 97 -6.42 -6.78 9.89
C ARG A 97 -5.68 -6.26 8.68
N THR A 98 -5.68 -7.03 7.60
CA THR A 98 -5.05 -6.65 6.33
C THR A 98 -6.08 -6.65 5.23
N TYR A 99 -6.09 -5.58 4.46
CA TYR A 99 -6.96 -5.33 3.32
C TYR A 99 -6.11 -5.12 2.07
N ALA A 100 -6.66 -5.47 0.91
CA ALA A 100 -6.05 -5.18 -0.37
C ALA A 100 -7.13 -4.62 -1.30
N LYS A 101 -6.79 -3.54 -2.01
CA LYS A 101 -7.64 -2.97 -3.07
C LYS A 101 -6.85 -2.92 -4.36
N GLU A 102 -7.48 -3.34 -5.44
CA GLU A 102 -6.91 -3.24 -6.77
C GLU A 102 -6.82 -1.78 -7.21
N ILE A 103 -5.76 -1.48 -7.95
CA ILE A 103 -5.53 -0.17 -8.54
C ILE A 103 -5.40 -0.37 -10.04
N GLU A 104 -6.21 0.35 -10.81
CA GLU A 104 -6.16 0.40 -12.26
C GLU A 104 -5.87 1.84 -12.70
N GLN A 105 -4.82 2.02 -13.50
CA GLN A 105 -4.40 3.32 -14.03
C GLN A 105 -4.27 4.40 -12.93
N GLY A 106 -3.86 3.99 -11.72
CA GLY A 106 -3.71 4.85 -10.55
C GLY A 106 -5.02 5.25 -9.84
N ARG A 107 -6.13 4.54 -10.06
CA ARG A 107 -7.41 4.72 -9.36
C ARG A 107 -7.93 3.37 -8.83
N ALA A 108 -8.71 3.41 -7.76
CA ALA A 108 -9.43 2.24 -7.26
C ALA A 108 -10.92 2.38 -7.60
N GLU A 109 -11.60 1.25 -7.80
CA GLU A 109 -13.06 1.20 -7.91
C GLU A 109 -13.72 1.52 -6.56
N GLU A 110 -13.21 0.93 -5.49
CA GLU A 110 -13.61 1.24 -4.13
C GLU A 110 -12.98 2.54 -3.62
N ALA A 111 -13.70 3.23 -2.71
CA ALA A 111 -13.18 4.41 -2.04
C ALA A 111 -11.90 4.07 -1.24
N LEU A 112 -10.81 4.77 -1.55
CA LEU A 112 -9.56 4.68 -0.81
C LEU A 112 -9.64 5.49 0.48
N SER A 113 -9.03 4.99 1.55
CA SER A 113 -8.77 5.81 2.73
C SER A 113 -7.79 6.96 2.40
N PRO A 114 -7.72 8.00 3.23
CA PRO A 114 -6.73 9.07 3.05
C PRO A 114 -5.28 8.56 3.00
N GLU A 115 -4.95 7.53 3.78
CA GLU A 115 -3.63 6.91 3.85
C GLU A 115 -3.33 6.08 2.60
N GLU A 116 -4.31 5.29 2.14
CA GLU A 116 -4.22 4.52 0.89
C GLU A 116 -4.01 5.43 -0.31
N TYR A 117 -4.82 6.49 -0.40
CA TYR A 117 -4.69 7.49 -1.45
C TYR A 117 -3.30 8.15 -1.43
N ARG A 118 -2.80 8.50 -0.24
CA ARG A 118 -1.44 9.06 -0.08
C ARG A 118 -0.36 8.08 -0.55
N ALA A 119 -0.49 6.79 -0.24
CA ALA A 119 0.45 5.76 -0.68
C ALA A 119 0.47 5.62 -2.21
N VAL A 120 -0.69 5.46 -2.83
CA VAL A 120 -0.84 5.36 -4.30
C VAL A 120 -0.27 6.60 -4.98
N ARG A 121 -0.62 7.80 -4.49
CA ARG A 121 -0.12 9.05 -5.05
C ARG A 121 1.40 9.17 -4.92
N ALA A 122 1.97 8.77 -3.80
CA ALA A 122 3.41 8.85 -3.58
C ALA A 122 4.20 7.86 -4.43
N ALA A 123 3.69 6.63 -4.61
CA ALA A 123 4.26 5.63 -5.50
C ALA A 123 4.34 6.18 -6.93
N ARG A 124 3.24 6.74 -7.43
CA ARG A 124 3.19 7.36 -8.78
C ARG A 124 4.09 8.57 -8.95
N LEU A 125 4.42 9.26 -7.86
CA LEU A 125 5.36 10.38 -7.86
C LEU A 125 6.82 9.94 -7.68
N GLY A 126 7.10 8.63 -7.63
CA GLY A 126 8.45 8.09 -7.50
C GLY A 126 9.13 8.44 -6.18
N ARG A 127 8.36 8.74 -5.11
CA ARG A 127 8.96 9.18 -3.84
C ARG A 127 9.62 8.03 -3.06
N GLY A 128 9.37 6.79 -3.45
CA GLY A 128 9.91 5.59 -2.78
C GLY A 128 9.33 5.33 -1.38
N PRO A 129 9.70 4.22 -0.74
CA PRO A 129 9.27 3.88 0.61
C PRO A 129 9.79 4.88 1.66
N GLY A 130 8.94 5.26 2.62
CA GLY A 130 9.35 6.05 3.80
C GLY A 130 9.49 7.56 3.60
N SER A 131 9.30 8.07 2.38
CA SER A 131 9.31 9.50 2.05
C SER A 131 7.98 10.21 2.34
N VAL A 132 6.92 9.46 2.64
CA VAL A 132 5.57 9.98 2.82
C VAL A 132 5.29 10.18 4.31
N PRO A 133 5.04 11.41 4.77
CA PRO A 133 4.65 11.65 6.14
C PRO A 133 3.35 10.92 6.47
N GLY A 134 3.41 10.15 7.55
CA GLY A 134 2.37 9.28 8.04
C GLY A 134 1.22 9.92 8.79
N GLY A 135 1.45 11.11 9.34
CA GLY A 135 0.51 11.76 10.24
C GLY A 135 -0.66 12.40 9.50
N ASP A 136 -1.79 12.47 10.18
CA ASP A 136 -2.88 13.36 9.84
C ASP A 136 -2.38 14.81 9.94
N PRO A 137 -2.44 15.65 8.89
CA PRO A 137 -2.00 17.05 8.99
C PRO A 137 -2.75 17.82 10.09
N ALA A 138 -3.97 17.38 10.43
CA ALA A 138 -4.78 17.94 11.52
C ALA A 138 -4.20 17.67 12.92
N ALA A 139 -3.69 16.47 13.18
CA ALA A 139 -3.09 16.11 14.49
C ALA A 139 -1.79 16.87 14.78
N ARG A 140 -1.10 17.35 13.74
CA ARG A 140 0.16 18.11 13.86
C ARG A 140 -0.05 19.59 14.20
N ALA A 141 -1.27 20.11 14.09
CA ALA A 141 -1.63 21.50 14.37
C ALA A 141 -2.08 21.74 15.82
N ALA A 142 -2.28 20.69 16.62
CA ALA A 142 -2.60 20.85 18.03
C ALA A 142 -1.35 21.28 18.82
N PRO A 143 -1.38 22.40 19.55
CA PRO A 143 -0.24 22.82 20.37
C PRO A 143 -0.02 21.77 21.46
N ARG A 144 1.22 21.28 21.58
CA ARG A 144 1.61 20.45 22.73
C ARG A 144 1.49 21.31 23.97
N ALA A 145 0.49 21.02 24.81
CA ALA A 145 0.37 21.62 26.12
C ALA A 145 1.65 21.31 26.90
N ASP A 146 2.26 22.37 27.40
CA ASP A 146 3.47 22.41 28.21
C ASP A 146 3.26 21.60 29.51
N GLU A 147 3.89 20.43 29.61
CA GLU A 147 4.06 19.72 30.87
C GLU A 147 5.41 20.10 31.48
N GLY A 148 5.40 20.84 32.60
CA GLY A 148 6.52 20.79 33.53
C GLY A 148 6.81 22.05 34.35
N GLY A 149 5.93 22.40 35.30
CA GLY A 149 6.25 23.46 36.25
C GLY A 149 5.40 23.49 37.51
N SER A 150 5.49 22.49 38.39
CA SER A 150 5.07 22.70 39.78
C SER A 150 5.91 21.89 40.77
N ARG A 151 6.83 22.60 41.43
CA ARG A 151 7.49 22.18 42.67
C ARG A 151 7.21 23.25 43.74
N ARG A 152 6.72 22.76 44.89
CA ARG A 152 6.64 23.39 46.23
C ARG A 152 5.44 24.35 46.41
N ARG A 153 4.74 24.42 47.55
CA ARG A 153 4.87 23.83 48.90
C ARG A 153 3.51 23.97 49.61
N ARG A 154 3.31 23.17 50.66
CA ARG A 154 2.17 23.06 51.60
C ARG A 154 1.69 24.41 52.16
N ASP A 155 0.42 24.46 52.58
CA ASP A 155 0.03 24.71 54.00
C ASP A 155 -1.40 24.23 54.31
N HIS A 156 -1.65 23.93 55.59
CA HIS A 156 -2.76 23.18 56.17
C HIS A 156 -4.03 24.03 56.47
N ALA A 157 -5.23 23.44 56.35
CA ALA A 157 -6.37 23.67 57.25
C ALA A 157 -7.42 22.54 57.17
N ALA A 158 -7.98 22.16 58.33
CA ALA A 158 -8.79 20.96 58.63
C ALA A 158 -10.31 21.08 58.29
N PRO A 159 -11.10 19.99 58.35
CA PRO A 159 -12.47 19.91 57.79
C PRO A 159 -13.59 20.11 58.83
N PRO A 160 -14.84 20.44 58.44
CA PRO A 160 -15.99 20.28 59.32
C PRO A 160 -16.80 19.00 59.02
N ARG A 161 -17.17 18.28 60.08
CA ARG A 161 -18.18 17.21 60.13
C ARG A 161 -19.53 17.79 60.60
N LYS A 162 -20.64 17.23 60.13
CA LYS A 162 -21.91 17.06 60.90
C LYS A 162 -22.86 16.08 60.17
N ASP A 163 -23.14 14.94 60.78
CA ASP A 163 -24.33 14.07 60.56
C ASP A 163 -25.40 14.42 61.65
N PRO A 164 -26.62 13.81 61.74
CA PRO A 164 -27.32 12.79 60.92
C PRO A 164 -28.83 13.08 60.62
N ALA A 165 -29.50 12.06 60.03
CA ALA A 165 -30.87 11.92 59.46
C ALA A 165 -32.10 12.15 60.38
N PRO A 166 -33.36 11.95 59.88
CA PRO A 166 -33.97 10.61 60.02
C PRO A 166 -34.80 10.08 58.83
N GLU A 167 -35.07 8.77 58.93
CA GLU A 167 -35.80 7.84 58.06
C GLU A 167 -37.30 8.12 57.83
N ARG A 168 -37.84 7.56 56.73
CA ARG A 168 -39.17 6.92 56.53
C ARG A 168 -39.24 6.44 55.06
N ASP A 169 -39.04 5.17 54.75
CA ASP A 169 -39.94 4.00 54.79
C ASP A 169 -40.80 3.81 53.50
N ALA A 170 -40.69 2.58 52.98
CA ALA A 170 -41.54 1.81 52.07
C ALA A 170 -41.97 2.36 50.68
N GLY A 171 -41.70 1.54 49.64
CA GLY A 171 -42.56 1.51 48.44
C GLY A 171 -41.94 1.00 47.13
N ALA A 172 -42.03 -0.31 46.92
CA ALA A 172 -42.28 -1.01 45.63
C ALA A 172 -41.52 -0.62 44.33
N ALA A 173 -40.75 -1.57 43.81
CA ALA A 173 -40.48 -1.74 42.36
C ALA A 173 -41.62 -2.54 41.70
N PRO A 174 -41.59 -2.86 40.39
CA PRO A 174 -41.04 -2.17 39.20
C PRO A 174 -42.15 -2.02 38.12
N ASP A 175 -41.85 -1.46 36.94
CA ASP A 175 -42.53 -1.89 35.71
C ASP A 175 -41.69 -1.62 34.45
N ALA A 176 -41.36 -2.71 33.78
CA ALA A 176 -41.10 -2.79 32.35
C ALA A 176 -42.25 -3.59 31.75
N PRO A 177 -42.67 -3.36 30.49
CA PRO A 177 -43.40 -4.37 29.76
C PRO A 177 -42.54 -5.02 28.68
N ALA A 178 -42.49 -6.35 28.76
CA ALA A 178 -42.23 -7.25 27.65
C ALA A 178 -43.57 -7.82 27.16
N GLU A 179 -43.77 -7.90 25.84
CA GLU A 179 -44.72 -8.83 25.19
C GLU A 179 -43.86 -9.69 24.23
N SER A 180 -43.62 -10.97 24.51
CA SER A 180 -44.43 -12.15 24.13
C SER A 180 -44.78 -12.14 22.63
N GLY A 181 -44.31 -13.02 21.75
CA GLY A 181 -43.95 -14.43 21.88
C GLY A 181 -45.06 -15.30 21.29
N ARG A 182 -44.94 -15.73 20.03
CA ARG A 182 -45.54 -16.99 19.53
C ARG A 182 -44.89 -17.47 18.24
N ALA A 183 -44.45 -18.73 18.31
CA ALA A 183 -43.77 -19.50 17.29
C ALA A 183 -44.72 -20.07 16.21
N GLY A 184 -44.17 -20.34 15.02
CA GLY A 184 -44.79 -21.26 14.07
C GLY A 184 -44.19 -21.23 12.65
N LYS A 185 -43.50 -22.32 12.30
CA LYS A 185 -43.25 -22.89 10.95
C LYS A 185 -42.16 -22.29 10.03
N GLU A 186 -41.01 -22.97 10.08
CA GLU A 186 -40.32 -23.62 8.95
C GLU A 186 -40.69 -23.18 7.51
N ARG A 187 -39.73 -22.55 6.82
CA ARG A 187 -39.45 -22.75 5.39
C ARG A 187 -38.04 -22.24 5.05
N ALA A 188 -37.19 -23.15 4.59
CA ALA A 188 -35.91 -22.86 3.96
C ALA A 188 -36.10 -22.15 2.61
N PRO A 189 -35.15 -21.30 2.17
CA PRO A 189 -34.92 -21.09 0.75
C PRO A 189 -33.78 -21.97 0.25
N ALA A 190 -34.18 -22.86 -0.65
CA ALA A 190 -33.47 -23.52 -1.73
C ALA A 190 -31.94 -23.34 -1.85
N ALA A 191 -31.26 -24.50 -1.83
CA ALA A 191 -29.98 -24.70 -2.47
C ALA A 191 -30.03 -24.27 -3.94
N THR A 192 -29.15 -23.33 -4.32
CA THR A 192 -28.73 -23.19 -5.72
C THR A 192 -27.60 -24.20 -5.91
N GLY A 193 -27.79 -25.13 -6.84
CA GLY A 193 -26.82 -26.18 -7.14
C GLY A 193 -25.48 -25.62 -7.64
N PRO A 194 -24.40 -26.43 -7.57
CA PRO A 194 -23.08 -26.00 -8.01
C PRO A 194 -23.04 -25.83 -9.54
N ASP A 195 -22.44 -24.71 -9.95
CA ASP A 195 -22.08 -24.37 -11.33
C ASP A 195 -21.01 -25.36 -11.86
N PRO A 196 -21.22 -26.05 -13.01
CA PRO A 196 -20.34 -27.13 -13.46
C PRO A 196 -18.94 -26.70 -13.97
N ASP A 197 -18.60 -25.40 -14.02
CA ASP A 197 -17.35 -24.93 -14.64
C ASP A 197 -16.30 -24.30 -13.69
N THR A 198 -16.35 -24.59 -12.39
CA THR A 198 -15.29 -24.13 -11.46
C THR A 198 -14.15 -25.17 -11.33
N PRO A 199 -12.89 -24.85 -11.71
CA PRO A 199 -11.77 -25.75 -11.52
C PRO A 199 -11.40 -25.88 -10.03
N ALA A 200 -11.27 -27.11 -9.56
CA ALA A 200 -11.02 -27.47 -8.16
C ALA A 200 -9.68 -26.92 -7.63
N VAL A 201 -9.75 -25.97 -6.69
CA VAL A 201 -8.58 -25.51 -5.92
C VAL A 201 -8.31 -26.53 -4.81
N ARG A 202 -7.22 -27.29 -4.94
CA ARG A 202 -6.74 -28.21 -3.91
C ARG A 202 -6.29 -27.42 -2.68
N SER A 203 -6.99 -27.62 -1.57
CA SER A 203 -6.55 -27.22 -0.23
C SER A 203 -5.29 -27.99 0.15
N LEU A 204 -4.13 -27.31 0.13
CA LEU A 204 -2.91 -27.85 0.72
C LEU A 204 -3.04 -27.83 2.24
N GLY A 205 -2.85 -29.02 2.83
CA GLY A 205 -2.96 -29.27 4.25
C GLY A 205 -1.92 -28.53 5.09
N ALA A 206 -2.31 -28.35 6.36
CA ALA A 206 -1.47 -27.84 7.42
C ALA A 206 -0.15 -28.62 7.53
N ALA A 207 0.97 -27.90 7.54
CA ALA A 207 2.27 -28.45 7.86
C ALA A 207 2.38 -28.67 9.39
N PRO A 208 2.83 -29.85 9.86
CA PRO A 208 3.06 -30.06 11.29
C PRO A 208 4.33 -29.34 11.78
N SER A 209 4.15 -28.61 12.88
CA SER A 209 5.19 -28.02 13.71
C SER A 209 6.04 -29.12 14.37
N GLY A 210 7.33 -29.19 14.02
CA GLY A 210 8.32 -30.03 14.70
C GLY A 210 9.54 -29.22 15.11
N ALA A 211 9.70 -28.99 16.42
CA ALA A 211 10.92 -28.48 17.01
C ALA A 211 11.92 -29.64 17.25
N PRO A 212 13.24 -29.46 17.05
CA PRO A 212 14.21 -30.50 17.41
C PRO A 212 14.54 -30.44 18.92
N ALA A 213 14.17 -31.50 19.64
CA ALA A 213 14.65 -31.76 20.99
C ALA A 213 16.04 -32.42 20.92
N SER A 214 17.02 -31.76 21.51
CA SER A 214 18.32 -32.29 21.89
C SER A 214 18.15 -33.37 22.97
N GLY A 215 18.73 -34.55 22.74
CA GLY A 215 18.77 -35.64 23.73
C GLY A 215 19.91 -36.60 23.44
N THR A 216 20.99 -36.46 24.20
CA THR A 216 22.14 -37.36 24.29
C THR A 216 21.83 -38.52 25.25
N SER A 217 22.07 -39.75 24.83
CA SER A 217 22.32 -40.98 25.63
C SER A 217 22.33 -42.13 24.62
N GLY A 218 23.36 -42.95 24.39
CA GLY A 218 24.21 -43.66 25.34
C GLY A 218 23.92 -45.18 25.19
N ALA A 219 24.99 -46.00 25.19
CA ALA A 219 25.08 -47.49 25.06
C ALA A 219 25.43 -47.99 23.63
N ALA A 220 26.63 -48.53 23.38
CA ALA A 220 27.22 -49.78 23.88
C ALA A 220 26.58 -51.03 23.25
N ASP A 221 27.16 -51.51 22.15
CA ASP A 221 27.80 -52.83 21.97
C ASP A 221 28.48 -52.90 20.59
#